data_AF-A0A1Q7GKT9-F1
#
_entry.id   AF-A0A1Q7GKT9-F1
#
_cell.length_a   1.000
_cell.length_b   1.000
_cell.length_c   1.000
_cell.angle_alpha   90.00
_cell.angle_beta   90.00
_cell.angle_gamma   90.00
#
_symmetry.space_group_name_H-M   'P 1'
#
loop_
_entity.id
_entity.type
_entity.pdbx_description
1 polymer ?
#
loop_
_entity_poly.entity_id
_entity_poly.type
_entity_poly.pdbx_seq_one_letter_code
_entity_poly.pdbx_strand_id
1 'polypeptide(L)'
;MQATVEQSTYLLALAEPVLTQLDDSHRALEPVPGAKTAGWLVGHLAISGDFARRLCRRPPLCPAAWRNAFAPGTQPSLEAGDYPPMVALKTTFFAVYRDLSDAALGAAPDVLAAANPYAPARTAFPSVHDFVAYLMTAHLAYHLGQLTGWRAAAGLGRIHRPDSLAA
;
A
#
# COMPACT_ATOMS: atom_id res chain seq x y z
N MET A 1 11.75 -12.33 -8.49
CA MET A 1 11.39 -11.76 -7.17
C MET A 1 12.45 -10.84 -6.56
N GLN A 2 13.75 -11.15 -6.61
CA GLN A 2 14.80 -10.30 -5.99
C GLN A 2 14.69 -8.80 -6.37
N ALA A 3 14.68 -8.46 -7.66
CA ALA A 3 14.57 -7.08 -8.13
C ALA A 3 13.25 -6.40 -7.69
N THR A 4 12.15 -7.16 -7.61
CA THR A 4 10.86 -6.68 -7.09
C THR A 4 10.97 -6.25 -5.64
N VAL A 5 11.66 -7.04 -4.82
CA VAL A 5 11.86 -6.76 -3.39
C VAL A 5 12.77 -5.55 -3.19
N GLU A 6 13.82 -5.42 -4.00
CA GLU A 6 14.69 -4.23 -3.99
C GLU A 6 13.92 -2.97 -4.35
N GLN A 7 13.10 -3.00 -5.40
CA GLN A 7 12.23 -1.88 -5.76
C GLN A 7 11.19 -1.57 -4.68
N SER A 8 10.55 -2.60 -4.10
CA SER A 8 9.61 -2.42 -2.99
C SER A 8 10.30 -1.78 -1.77
N THR A 9 11.54 -2.19 -1.47
CA THR A 9 12.32 -1.65 -0.35
C THR A 9 12.63 -0.17 -0.57
N TYR A 10 13.02 0.20 -1.79
CA TYR A 10 13.20 1.59 -2.18
C TYR A 10 11.90 2.40 -2.01
N LEU A 11 10.77 1.86 -2.47
CA LEU A 11 9.47 2.51 -2.33
C LEU A 11 9.04 2.67 -0.87
N LEU A 12 9.34 1.71 0.01
CA LEU A 12 9.08 1.85 1.45
C LEU A 12 9.94 2.94 2.09
N ALA A 13 11.21 3.05 1.70
CA ALA A 13 12.06 4.15 2.15
C ALA A 13 11.52 5.52 1.70
N LEU A 14 10.92 5.60 0.51
CA LEU A 14 10.20 6.80 0.06
C LEU A 14 8.86 7.01 0.80
N ALA A 15 8.18 5.94 1.22
CA ALA A 15 6.92 6.03 1.95
C ALA A 15 7.09 6.65 3.35
N GLU A 16 8.22 6.45 4.01
CA GLU A 16 8.50 7.03 5.33
C GLU A 16 8.31 8.56 5.37
N PRO A 17 9.03 9.37 4.57
CA PRO A 17 8.80 10.82 4.54
C PRO A 17 7.42 11.21 3.97
N VAL A 18 6.79 10.37 3.12
CA VAL A 18 5.40 10.59 2.67
C VAL A 18 4.42 10.51 3.83
N LEU A 19 4.64 9.63 4.80
CA LEU A 19 3.71 9.40 5.90
C LEU A 19 4.04 10.20 7.16
N THR A 20 5.18 10.90 7.18
CA THR A 20 5.59 11.82 8.24
C THR A 20 4.57 12.94 8.43
N GLN A 21 4.34 13.35 9.68
CA GLN A 21 3.34 14.35 10.09
C GLN A 21 1.87 13.98 9.84
N LEU A 22 1.56 12.86 9.18
CA LEU A 22 0.17 12.41 9.10
C LEU A 22 -0.29 11.89 10.47
N ASP A 23 -1.38 12.47 10.95
CA ASP A 23 -2.07 12.15 12.19
C ASP A 23 -3.58 11.99 11.96
N ASP A 24 -4.36 11.86 13.04
CA ASP A 24 -5.80 11.62 12.97
C ASP A 24 -6.61 12.79 12.39
N SER A 25 -6.08 14.01 12.37
CA SER A 25 -6.73 15.15 11.71
C SER A 25 -6.69 15.02 10.18
N HIS A 26 -5.76 14.24 9.64
CA HIS A 26 -5.53 14.08 8.22
C HIS A 26 -6.29 12.91 7.60
N ARG A 27 -6.72 11.92 8.40
CA ARG A 27 -7.20 10.62 7.89
C ARG A 27 -8.44 10.72 6.99
N ALA A 28 -9.34 11.66 7.27
CA ALA A 28 -10.55 11.90 6.49
C ALA A 28 -10.54 13.22 5.72
N LEU A 29 -9.42 13.95 5.76
CA LEU A 29 -9.30 15.22 5.06
C LEU A 29 -9.28 15.00 3.55
N GLU A 30 -10.19 15.69 2.87
CA GLU A 30 -10.25 15.84 1.41
C GLU A 30 -9.73 17.23 1.04
N PRO A 31 -8.45 17.37 0.69
CA PRO A 31 -7.85 18.67 0.42
C PRO A 31 -8.30 19.27 -0.92
N VAL A 32 -8.81 18.43 -1.82
CA VAL A 32 -9.41 18.82 -3.11
C VAL A 32 -10.65 17.95 -3.31
N PRO A 33 -11.81 18.51 -3.68
CA PRO A 33 -13.02 17.73 -3.92
C PRO A 33 -12.81 16.55 -4.88
N GLY A 34 -13.24 15.37 -4.47
CA GLY A 34 -13.08 14.10 -5.19
C GLY A 34 -11.72 13.41 -4.98
N ALA A 35 -10.79 14.01 -4.25
CA ALA A 35 -9.53 13.36 -3.91
C ALA A 35 -9.76 12.26 -2.86
N LYS A 36 -9.05 11.14 -3.01
CA LYS A 36 -9.01 10.12 -1.96
C LYS A 36 -8.38 10.70 -0.70
N THR A 37 -8.93 10.35 0.47
CA THR A 37 -8.37 10.76 1.76
C THR A 37 -7.08 10.00 2.08
N ALA A 38 -6.23 10.59 2.92
CA ALA A 38 -4.99 9.92 3.35
C ALA A 38 -5.28 8.60 4.08
N GLY A 39 -6.31 8.55 4.91
CA GLY A 39 -6.71 7.34 5.64
C GLY A 39 -7.10 6.20 4.69
N TRP A 40 -7.89 6.50 3.66
CA TRP A 40 -8.25 5.53 2.64
C TRP A 40 -7.01 5.04 1.87
N LEU A 41 -6.12 5.94 1.45
CA LEU A 41 -4.92 5.58 0.69
C LEU A 41 -3.97 4.65 1.48
N VAL A 42 -3.69 4.97 2.74
CA VAL A 42 -2.81 4.13 3.59
C VAL A 42 -3.48 2.81 3.92
N GLY A 43 -4.77 2.80 4.26
CA GLY A 43 -5.54 1.58 4.51
C GLY A 43 -5.62 0.68 3.27
N HIS A 44 -5.82 1.27 2.09
CA HIS A 44 -5.85 0.57 0.80
C HIS A 44 -4.51 -0.11 0.49
N LEU A 45 -3.41 0.61 0.67
CA LEU A 45 -2.07 0.04 0.53
C LEU A 45 -1.85 -1.10 1.52
N ALA A 46 -2.23 -0.94 2.79
CA ALA A 46 -2.08 -1.99 3.79
C ALA A 46 -2.83 -3.28 3.39
N ILE A 47 -4.12 -3.21 3.03
CA ILE A 47 -4.87 -4.41 2.67
C ILE A 47 -4.42 -5.02 1.32
N SER A 48 -3.87 -4.20 0.41
CA SER A 48 -3.37 -4.66 -0.89
C SER A 48 -2.06 -5.43 -0.72
N GLY A 49 -1.14 -4.91 0.09
CA GLY A 49 0.05 -5.65 0.50
C GLY A 49 -0.31 -6.93 1.27
N ASP A 50 -1.31 -6.88 2.16
CA ASP A 50 -1.73 -8.06 2.92
C ASP A 50 -2.41 -9.11 2.03
N PHE A 51 -3.08 -8.68 0.95
CA PHE A 51 -3.54 -9.59 -0.09
C PHE A 51 -2.37 -10.28 -0.80
N ALA A 52 -1.33 -9.54 -1.19
CA ALA A 52 -0.12 -10.12 -1.78
C ALA A 52 0.53 -11.15 -0.83
N ARG A 53 0.59 -10.85 0.48
CA ARG A 53 1.10 -11.79 1.50
C ARG A 53 0.32 -13.10 1.51
N ARG A 54 -1.01 -13.01 1.44
CA ARG A 54 -1.89 -14.19 1.38
C ARG A 54 -1.69 -15.02 0.12
N LEU A 55 -1.40 -14.39 -1.02
CA LEU A 55 -1.03 -15.11 -2.25
C LEU A 55 0.27 -15.90 -2.05
N CYS A 56 1.21 -15.35 -1.28
CA CYS A 56 2.42 -16.02 -0.80
C CYS A 56 2.17 -16.93 0.42
N ARG A 57 0.92 -17.35 0.68
CA ARG A 57 0.51 -18.28 1.76
C ARG A 57 0.75 -17.79 3.19
N ARG A 58 0.94 -16.49 3.42
CA ARG A 58 0.99 -15.93 4.77
C ARG A 58 -0.42 -15.72 5.35
N PRO A 59 -0.59 -15.82 6.68
CA PRO A 59 -1.82 -15.40 7.34
C PRO A 59 -2.00 -13.87 7.25
N PRO A 60 -3.25 -13.37 7.23
CA PRO A 60 -3.52 -11.93 7.16
C PRO A 60 -3.00 -11.20 8.41
N LEU A 61 -2.44 -10.01 8.21
CA LEU A 61 -2.10 -9.06 9.28
C LEU A 61 -3.14 -7.96 9.42
N CYS A 62 -3.85 -7.60 8.35
CA CYS A 62 -4.90 -6.58 8.43
C CYS A 62 -6.14 -7.15 9.12
N PRO A 63 -6.79 -6.38 10.02
CA PRO A 63 -8.09 -6.75 10.58
C PRO A 63 -9.11 -7.04 9.48
N ALA A 64 -9.93 -8.09 9.64
CA ALA A 64 -10.88 -8.51 8.60
C ALA A 64 -11.85 -7.38 8.17
N ALA A 65 -12.29 -6.55 9.12
CA ALA A 65 -13.19 -5.43 8.90
C ALA A 65 -12.61 -4.35 7.96
N TRP A 66 -11.28 -4.25 7.83
CA TRP A 66 -10.64 -3.25 6.97
C TRP A 66 -10.98 -3.41 5.49
N ARG A 67 -11.36 -4.62 5.05
CA ARG A 67 -11.78 -4.83 3.66
C ARG A 67 -13.01 -4.02 3.28
N ASN A 68 -13.95 -3.82 4.20
CA ASN A 68 -15.17 -3.06 3.93
C ASN A 68 -14.88 -1.57 3.68
N ALA A 69 -13.82 -1.04 4.28
CA ALA A 69 -13.42 0.35 4.13
C ALA A 69 -12.45 0.57 2.96
N PHE A 70 -11.53 -0.37 2.70
CA PHE A 70 -10.35 -0.09 1.87
C PHE A 70 -10.23 -0.95 0.59
N ALA A 71 -11.15 -1.90 0.34
CA ALA A 71 -11.11 -2.74 -0.86
C ALA A 71 -11.18 -1.89 -2.15
N PRO A 72 -10.61 -2.38 -3.27
CA PRO A 72 -10.83 -1.76 -4.57
C PRO A 72 -12.32 -1.51 -4.82
N GLY A 73 -12.67 -0.27 -5.20
CA GLY A 73 -14.05 0.13 -5.48
C GLY A 73 -14.82 0.72 -4.29
N THR A 74 -14.29 0.68 -3.07
CA THR A 74 -14.89 1.42 -1.94
C THR A 74 -14.66 2.92 -2.11
N GLN A 75 -15.56 3.71 -1.51
CA GLN A 75 -15.44 5.17 -1.51
C GLN A 75 -14.68 5.66 -0.28
N PRO A 76 -13.77 6.63 -0.42
CA PRO A 76 -13.21 7.35 0.71
C PRO A 76 -14.32 8.03 1.52
N SER A 77 -14.36 7.79 2.82
CA SER A 77 -15.16 8.55 3.78
C SER A 77 -14.49 9.88 4.14
N LEU A 78 -15.31 10.91 4.36
CA LEU A 78 -14.94 12.21 4.93
C LEU A 78 -15.16 12.25 6.45
N GLU A 79 -15.66 11.17 7.04
CA GLU A 79 -15.88 11.04 8.47
C GLU A 79 -14.67 10.36 9.14
N ALA A 80 -14.02 11.08 10.06
CA ALA A 80 -12.83 10.57 10.74
C ALA A 80 -13.08 9.26 11.50
N GLY A 81 -14.29 9.08 12.05
CA GLY A 81 -14.70 7.88 12.79
C GLY A 81 -14.74 6.60 11.97
N ASP A 82 -14.82 6.69 10.64
CA ASP A 82 -14.87 5.53 9.74
C ASP A 82 -13.48 4.89 9.54
N TYR A 83 -12.43 5.57 9.96
CA TYR A 83 -11.05 5.08 9.84
C TYR A 83 -10.47 4.66 11.19
N PRO A 84 -9.60 3.64 11.20
CA PRO A 84 -8.68 3.42 12.31
C PRO A 84 -7.82 4.66 12.58
N PRO A 85 -7.19 4.77 13.76
CA PRO A 85 -6.17 5.79 14.01
C PRO A 85 -5.06 5.74 12.96
N MET A 86 -4.57 6.89 12.52
CA MET A 86 -3.52 7.03 11.52
C MET A 86 -2.24 6.30 11.93
N VAL A 87 -1.91 6.28 13.22
CA VAL A 87 -0.78 5.49 13.73
C VAL A 87 -0.96 3.98 13.46
N ALA A 88 -2.17 3.44 13.64
CA ALA A 88 -2.45 2.04 13.36
C ALA A 88 -2.35 1.74 11.87
N LEU A 89 -2.91 2.62 11.01
CA LEU A 89 -2.80 2.50 9.56
C LEU A 89 -1.35 2.43 9.09
N LYS A 90 -0.50 3.38 9.54
CA LYS A 90 0.93 3.43 9.19
C LYS A 90 1.68 2.20 9.70
N THR A 91 1.49 1.84 10.97
CA THR A 91 2.17 0.67 11.56
C THR A 91 1.82 -0.61 10.83
N THR A 92 0.53 -0.84 10.53
CA THR A 92 0.10 -2.02 9.77
C THR A 92 0.62 -1.99 8.34
N PHE A 93 0.59 -0.85 7.65
CA PHE A 93 1.16 -0.71 6.30
C PHE A 93 2.63 -1.13 6.25
N PHE A 94 3.48 -0.59 7.13
CA PHE A 94 4.90 -0.96 7.15
C PHE A 94 5.13 -2.41 7.56
N ALA A 95 4.39 -2.92 8.55
CA ALA A 95 4.50 -4.33 8.98
C ALA A 95 4.15 -5.29 7.83
N VAL A 96 3.07 -5.00 7.09
CA VAL A 96 2.64 -5.78 5.93
C VAL A 96 3.73 -5.81 4.86
N TYR A 97 4.24 -4.67 4.41
CA TYR A 97 5.19 -4.68 3.30
C TYR A 97 6.58 -5.19 3.69
N ARG A 98 7.01 -5.03 4.95
CA ARG A 98 8.23 -5.66 5.46
C ARG A 98 8.13 -7.18 5.44
N ASP A 99 7.04 -7.74 5.96
CA ASP A 99 6.81 -9.20 5.90
C ASP A 99 6.57 -9.70 4.46
N LEU A 100 5.95 -8.88 3.59
CA LEU A 100 5.71 -9.24 2.20
C LEU A 100 7.01 -9.49 1.42
N SER A 101 8.07 -8.73 1.70
CA SER A 101 9.40 -8.99 1.10
C SER A 101 9.88 -10.41 1.41
N ASP A 102 9.83 -10.81 2.67
CA ASP A 102 10.23 -12.16 3.09
C ASP A 102 9.28 -13.23 2.55
N ALA A 103 7.98 -12.95 2.53
CA ALA A 103 6.97 -13.84 1.98
C ALA A 103 7.17 -14.09 0.48
N ALA A 104 7.50 -13.05 -0.28
CA ALA A 104 7.69 -13.14 -1.73
C ALA A 104 8.98 -13.89 -2.08
N LEU A 105 10.08 -13.65 -1.35
CA LEU A 105 11.35 -14.38 -1.54
C LEU A 105 11.24 -15.85 -1.12
N GLY A 106 10.51 -16.14 -0.04
CA GLY A 106 10.34 -17.48 0.51
C GLY A 106 9.20 -18.29 -0.11
N ALA A 107 8.40 -17.72 -1.01
CA ALA A 107 7.29 -18.43 -1.64
C ALA A 107 7.80 -19.56 -2.53
N ALA A 108 7.15 -20.72 -2.44
CA ALA A 108 7.49 -21.87 -3.27
C ALA A 108 7.25 -21.56 -4.76
N PRO A 109 8.08 -22.07 -5.69
CA PRO A 109 7.94 -21.77 -7.11
C PRO A 109 6.58 -22.13 -7.71
N ASP A 110 5.96 -23.21 -7.26
CA ASP A 110 4.62 -23.66 -7.67
C ASP A 110 3.51 -22.69 -7.21
N VAL A 111 3.64 -22.13 -6.01
CA VAL A 111 2.73 -21.08 -5.51
C VAL A 111 2.80 -19.84 -6.39
N LEU A 112 4.02 -19.41 -6.76
CA LEU A 112 4.23 -18.23 -7.61
C LEU A 112 3.79 -18.46 -9.06
N ALA A 113 3.95 -19.68 -9.59
CA ALA A 113 3.52 -20.06 -10.93
C ALA A 113 2.01 -20.28 -11.06
N ALA A 114 1.28 -20.41 -9.95
CA ALA A 114 -0.17 -20.59 -9.96
C ALA A 114 -0.88 -19.40 -10.63
N ALA A 115 -2.05 -19.66 -11.22
CA ALA A 115 -2.86 -18.63 -11.84
C ALA A 115 -3.28 -17.56 -10.81
N ASN A 116 -3.21 -16.28 -11.19
CA ASN A 116 -3.65 -15.18 -10.34
C ASN A 116 -5.14 -15.35 -9.97
N PRO A 117 -5.50 -15.53 -8.69
CA PRO A 117 -6.88 -15.76 -8.31
C PRO A 117 -7.77 -14.52 -8.49
N TYR A 118 -7.19 -13.32 -8.58
CA TYR A 118 -7.94 -12.07 -8.78
C TYR A 118 -8.31 -11.86 -10.25
N ALA A 119 -9.49 -12.36 -10.63
CA ALA A 119 -9.98 -12.35 -12.01
C ALA A 119 -9.92 -10.97 -12.71
N PRO A 120 -10.27 -9.84 -12.06
CA PRO A 120 -10.23 -8.53 -12.74
C PRO A 120 -8.86 -8.12 -13.27
N ALA A 121 -7.77 -8.61 -12.68
CA ALA A 121 -6.41 -8.28 -13.11
C ALA A 121 -5.67 -9.46 -13.77
N ARG A 122 -6.28 -10.65 -13.85
CA ARG A 122 -5.62 -11.87 -14.34
C ARG A 122 -5.13 -11.76 -15.79
N THR A 123 -5.85 -11.04 -16.65
CA THR A 123 -5.41 -10.87 -18.05
C THR A 123 -4.09 -10.10 -18.15
N ALA A 124 -3.88 -9.09 -17.30
CA ALA A 124 -2.66 -8.31 -17.26
C ALA A 124 -1.56 -8.98 -16.42
N PHE A 125 -1.94 -9.73 -15.39
CA PHE A 125 -1.05 -10.42 -14.47
C PHE A 125 -1.50 -11.89 -14.34
N PRO A 126 -1.07 -12.78 -15.27
CA PRO A 126 -1.59 -14.14 -15.37
C PRO A 126 -1.26 -15.02 -14.17
N SER A 127 -0.10 -14.82 -13.55
CA SER A 127 0.38 -15.61 -12.42
C SER A 127 0.32 -14.85 -11.09
N VAL A 128 0.40 -15.60 -9.98
CA VAL A 128 0.60 -15.04 -8.65
C VAL A 128 1.89 -14.21 -8.60
N HIS A 129 2.97 -14.69 -9.23
CA HIS A 129 4.23 -13.95 -9.34
C HIS A 129 4.02 -12.55 -9.92
N ASP A 130 3.36 -12.45 -11.08
CA ASP A 130 3.19 -11.18 -11.79
C ASP A 130 2.34 -10.22 -10.97
N PHE A 131 1.30 -10.74 -10.31
CA PHE A 131 0.40 -9.89 -9.54
C PHE A 131 1.01 -9.42 -8.22
N VAL A 132 1.74 -10.29 -7.50
CA VAL A 132 2.51 -9.90 -6.32
C VAL A 132 3.56 -8.86 -6.70
N ALA A 133 4.28 -9.07 -7.81
CA ALA A 133 5.27 -8.10 -8.27
C ALA A 133 4.65 -6.74 -8.59
N TYR A 134 3.48 -6.71 -9.25
CA TYR A 134 2.72 -5.49 -9.49
C TYR A 134 2.30 -4.78 -8.20
N LEU A 135 1.76 -5.51 -7.22
CA LEU A 135 1.32 -4.96 -5.93
C LEU A 135 2.48 -4.37 -5.10
N MET A 136 3.66 -4.98 -5.19
CA MET A 136 4.88 -4.52 -4.52
C MET A 136 5.54 -3.32 -5.20
N THR A 137 5.25 -3.07 -6.48
CA THR A 137 5.98 -2.08 -7.28
C THR A 137 5.04 -1.01 -7.84
N ALA A 138 4.49 -1.20 -9.04
CA ALA A 138 3.73 -0.19 -9.76
C ALA A 138 2.47 0.26 -9.00
N HIS A 139 1.75 -0.66 -8.34
CA HIS A 139 0.58 -0.33 -7.52
C HIS A 139 0.98 0.52 -6.30
N LEU A 140 2.00 0.09 -5.57
CA LEU A 140 2.54 0.82 -4.42
C LEU A 140 3.01 2.22 -4.82
N ALA A 141 3.85 2.32 -5.86
CA ALA A 141 4.37 3.58 -6.38
C ALA A 141 3.26 4.54 -6.82
N TYR A 142 2.23 4.03 -7.50
CA TYR A 142 1.08 4.83 -7.94
C TYR A 142 0.36 5.49 -6.76
N HIS A 143 0.04 4.73 -5.71
CA HIS A 143 -0.65 5.27 -4.54
C HIS A 143 0.26 6.12 -3.64
N LEU A 144 1.57 5.87 -3.60
CA LEU A 144 2.52 6.80 -2.98
C LEU A 144 2.60 8.14 -3.73
N GLY A 145 2.48 8.11 -5.06
CA GLY A 145 2.33 9.32 -5.88
C GLY A 145 1.06 10.10 -5.53
N GLN A 146 -0.07 9.40 -5.37
CA GLN A 146 -1.32 10.02 -4.91
C GLN A 146 -1.17 10.66 -3.52
N LEU A 147 -0.54 9.96 -2.57
CA LEU A 147 -0.25 10.51 -1.24
C LEU A 147 0.68 11.73 -1.31
N THR A 148 1.68 11.72 -2.18
CA THR A 148 2.58 12.87 -2.37
C THR A 148 1.82 14.10 -2.89
N GLY A 149 0.95 13.92 -3.88
CA GLY A 149 0.06 14.97 -4.36
C GLY A 149 -0.92 15.45 -3.30
N TRP A 150 -1.51 14.51 -2.55
CA TRP A 150 -2.41 14.80 -1.44
C TRP A 150 -1.73 15.66 -0.37
N ARG A 151 -0.48 15.36 0.02
CA ARG A 151 0.28 16.15 1.00
C ARG A 151 0.45 17.60 0.56
N ALA A 152 0.81 17.79 -0.70
CA ALA A 152 0.98 19.13 -1.26
C ALA A 152 -0.34 19.92 -1.22
N ALA A 153 -1.45 19.27 -1.56
CA ALA A 153 -2.78 19.89 -1.50
C ALA A 153 -3.25 20.17 -0.05
N ALA A 154 -2.88 19.31 0.90
CA ALA A 154 -3.19 19.47 2.32
C ALA A 154 -2.27 20.49 3.04
N GLY A 155 -1.36 21.16 2.33
CA GLY A 155 -0.47 22.18 2.92
C GLY A 155 0.73 21.62 3.67
N LEU A 156 1.00 20.31 3.60
CA LEU A 156 2.15 19.66 4.26
C LEU A 156 3.45 19.72 3.44
N GLY A 157 3.43 20.47 2.33
CA GLY A 157 4.58 20.69 1.46
C GLY A 157 4.97 19.47 0.61
N ARG A 158 6.00 19.68 -0.20
CA ARG A 158 6.63 18.61 -1.01
C ARG A 158 7.71 17.92 -0.19
N ILE A 159 7.82 16.62 -0.38
CA ILE A 159 8.87 15.82 0.24
C ILE A 159 10.19 16.14 -0.48
N HIS A 160 11.21 16.52 0.28
CA HIS A 160 12.57 16.49 -0.23
C HIS A 160 13.04 15.04 -0.29
N ARG A 161 13.67 14.65 -1.41
CA ARG A 161 14.26 13.32 -1.55
C ARG A 161 15.24 13.10 -0.39
N PRO A 162 15.18 11.98 0.34
CA PRO A 162 16.19 11.69 1.35
C PRO A 162 17.57 11.64 0.69
N ASP A 163 18.52 12.43 1.20
CA ASP A 163 19.89 12.50 0.67
C ASP A 163 20.59 11.13 0.70
N SER A 164 20.15 10.21 1.58
CA SER A 164 20.64 8.83 1.67
C SER A 164 20.29 7.93 0.47
N LEU A 165 19.46 8.42 -0.46
CA LEU A 165 19.08 7.73 -1.69
C LEU A 165 19.58 8.47 -2.96
N ALA A 166 20.35 9.54 -2.80
CA ALA A 166 21.10 10.15 -3.89
C ALA A 166 22.38 9.32 -4.07
N ALA A 167 22.52 8.69 -5.24
CA ALA A 167 23.73 7.98 -5.65
C ALA A 167 24.94 8.92 -5.69
#